data_AF-A0A1Y1QWA6-F1
#
_entry.id   AF-A0A1Y1QWA6-F1
#
_cell.length_a   1.000
_cell.length_b   1.000
_cell.length_c   1.000
_cell.angle_alpha   90.00
_cell.angle_beta   90.00
_cell.angle_gamma   90.00
#
_symmetry.space_group_name_H-M   'P 1'
#
loop_
_entity.id
_entity.type
_entity.pdbx_description
1 polymer ?
#
loop_
_entity_poly.entity_id
_entity_poly.type
_entity_poly.pdbx_seq_one_letter_code
_entity_poly.pdbx_strand_id
1 'polypeptide(L)'
;MKLTIETLCSEAARFAAAESQHPEPSLFGVTDGKAVGTYLEHKFRVFLRGLGYQFEEGNSANGIDFPCLAVDMKVTSIRQPQSSCPFRSARQKVYGLGYSLIIFVYGKTDDEVTHTANLNIADAIFVDAEHTADFQMSKGLRDILENDGNRDDLVAFLSEKNLPVDEIGLDSLVTEILQNKPKQGYLTISNALQWRLQYSRVIEKAGNVEGVRAVYRGQTV
;
A
#
# COMPACT_ATOMS: atom_id res chain seq x y z
N MET A 1 -1.10 25.76 4.49
CA MET A 1 -1.77 24.87 5.47
C MET A 1 -0.93 23.61 5.65
N LYS A 2 -0.77 23.09 6.88
CA LYS A 2 -0.01 21.84 7.09
C LYS A 2 -0.88 20.65 6.68
N LEU A 3 -0.32 19.75 5.88
CA LEU A 3 -0.98 18.49 5.51
C LEU A 3 -0.97 17.54 6.73
N THR A 4 -2.12 16.96 7.07
CA THR A 4 -2.30 15.89 8.06
C THR A 4 -2.83 14.62 7.39
N ILE A 5 -2.84 13.48 8.09
CA ILE A 5 -3.39 12.23 7.56
C ILE A 5 -4.89 12.38 7.22
N GLU A 6 -5.66 13.08 8.07
CA GLU A 6 -7.09 13.31 7.87
C GLU A 6 -7.34 14.16 6.63
N THR A 7 -6.61 15.28 6.49
CA THR A 7 -6.72 16.13 5.31
C THR A 7 -6.23 15.41 4.05
N LEU A 8 -5.15 14.63 4.13
CA LEU A 8 -4.66 13.81 3.02
C LEU A 8 -5.75 12.84 2.52
N CYS A 9 -6.42 12.14 3.44
CA CYS A 9 -7.52 11.24 3.08
C CYS A 9 -8.69 12.02 2.46
N SER A 10 -9.11 13.12 3.08
CA SER A 10 -10.21 13.95 2.56
C SER A 10 -9.91 14.49 1.15
N GLU A 11 -8.69 14.99 0.91
CA GLU A 11 -8.29 15.50 -0.39
C GLU A 11 -8.07 14.38 -1.41
N ALA A 12 -7.60 13.20 -0.99
CA ALA A 12 -7.52 12.03 -1.86
C ALA A 12 -8.90 11.60 -2.36
N ALA A 13 -9.93 11.65 -1.52
CA ALA A 13 -11.30 11.36 -1.95
C ALA A 13 -11.83 12.38 -2.96
N ARG A 14 -11.60 13.67 -2.72
CA ARG A 14 -11.97 14.75 -3.65
C ARG A 14 -11.24 14.63 -4.98
N PHE A 15 -9.94 14.35 -4.92
CA PHE A 15 -9.11 14.13 -6.10
C PHE A 15 -9.58 12.93 -6.90
N ALA A 16 -9.86 11.80 -6.25
CA ALA A 16 -10.34 10.58 -6.90
C ALA A 16 -11.65 10.83 -7.68
N ALA A 17 -12.61 11.51 -7.05
CA ALA A 17 -13.87 11.87 -7.70
C ALA A 17 -13.69 12.79 -8.92
N ALA A 18 -12.79 13.78 -8.81
CA ALA A 18 -12.50 14.70 -9.90
C ALA A 18 -11.74 14.02 -11.05
N GLU A 19 -10.74 13.19 -10.73
CA GLU A 19 -9.92 12.49 -11.73
C GLU A 19 -10.74 11.47 -12.54
N SER A 20 -11.70 10.78 -11.92
CA SER A 20 -12.63 9.88 -12.63
C SER A 20 -13.45 10.57 -13.72
N GLN A 21 -13.55 11.91 -13.71
CA GLN A 21 -14.28 12.69 -14.70
C GLN A 21 -13.34 13.43 -15.67
N HIS A 22 -12.03 13.25 -15.55
CA HIS A 22 -11.04 13.97 -16.33
C HIS A 22 -10.58 13.16 -17.55
N PRO A 23 -10.93 13.57 -18.78
CA PRO A 23 -10.36 13.00 -19.99
C PRO A 23 -8.92 13.49 -20.15
N GLU A 24 -7.97 12.56 -20.16
CA GLU A 24 -6.53 12.84 -20.24
C GLU A 24 -5.95 12.38 -21.59
N PRO A 25 -5.62 13.30 -22.50
CA PRO A 25 -4.99 12.97 -23.78
C PRO A 25 -3.65 12.26 -23.63
N SER A 26 -2.82 12.64 -22.64
CA SER A 26 -1.46 12.09 -22.50
C SER A 26 -1.42 10.62 -22.10
N LEU A 27 -2.55 10.07 -21.66
CA LEU A 27 -2.68 8.67 -21.28
C LEU A 27 -3.32 7.79 -22.36
N PHE A 28 -3.81 8.36 -23.46
CA PHE A 28 -4.40 7.57 -24.55
C PHE A 28 -3.38 6.56 -25.11
N GLY A 29 -3.77 5.28 -25.22
CA GLY A 29 -2.90 4.19 -25.69
C GLY A 29 -1.82 3.74 -24.68
N VAL A 30 -1.67 4.42 -23.54
CA VAL A 30 -0.70 4.03 -22.50
C VAL A 30 -1.18 2.77 -21.78
N THR A 31 -0.35 1.72 -21.82
CA THR A 31 -0.60 0.43 -21.14
C THR A 31 0.37 0.15 -19.99
N ASP A 32 1.46 0.91 -19.88
CA ASP A 32 2.42 0.78 -18.78
C ASP A 32 1.84 1.34 -17.48
N GLY A 33 1.57 0.46 -16.52
CA GLY A 33 1.06 0.83 -15.20
C GLY A 33 1.99 1.76 -14.42
N LYS A 34 3.31 1.70 -14.66
CA LYS A 34 4.26 2.62 -14.03
C LYS A 34 4.10 4.05 -14.57
N ALA A 35 3.88 4.19 -15.87
CA ALA A 35 3.65 5.50 -16.49
C ALA A 35 2.35 6.13 -15.97
N VAL A 36 1.27 5.34 -15.88
CA VAL A 36 -0.01 5.80 -15.31
C VAL A 36 0.15 6.17 -13.83
N GLY A 37 0.86 5.35 -13.06
CA GLY A 37 1.13 5.61 -11.65
C GLY A 37 1.92 6.91 -11.43
N THR A 38 2.99 7.11 -12.21
CA THR A 38 3.83 8.32 -12.15
C THR A 38 3.01 9.57 -12.48
N TYR A 39 2.14 9.49 -13.49
CA TYR A 39 1.23 10.59 -13.84
C TYR A 39 0.32 10.95 -12.65
N LEU A 40 -0.34 9.96 -12.05
CA LEU A 40 -1.33 10.20 -11.00
C LEU A 40 -0.66 10.70 -9.71
N GLU A 41 0.49 10.15 -9.35
CA GLU A 41 1.33 10.62 -8.22
C GLU A 41 1.69 12.10 -8.39
N HIS A 42 2.22 12.48 -9.56
CA HIS A 42 2.57 13.86 -9.84
C HIS A 42 1.35 14.77 -9.81
N LYS A 43 0.24 14.36 -10.45
CA LYS A 43 -0.99 15.15 -10.52
C LYS A 43 -1.62 15.38 -9.14
N PHE A 44 -1.64 14.36 -8.28
CA PHE A 44 -2.16 14.51 -6.93
C PHE A 44 -1.32 15.47 -6.07
N ARG A 45 0.01 15.43 -6.19
CA ARG A 45 0.89 16.38 -5.50
C ARG A 45 0.66 17.81 -5.96
N VAL A 46 0.50 18.02 -7.28
CA VAL A 46 0.16 19.34 -7.85
C VAL A 46 -1.20 19.80 -7.34
N PHE A 47 -2.20 18.91 -7.27
CA PHE A 47 -3.52 19.19 -6.71
C PHE A 47 -3.43 19.69 -5.26
N LEU A 48 -2.70 18.99 -4.38
CA LEU A 48 -2.51 19.39 -2.98
C LEU A 48 -1.79 20.74 -2.87
N ARG A 49 -0.75 20.98 -3.67
CA ARG A 49 -0.04 22.28 -3.70
C ARG A 49 -0.95 23.42 -4.16
N GLY A 50 -1.79 23.18 -5.18
CA GLY A 50 -2.76 24.16 -5.67
C GLY A 50 -3.79 24.58 -4.61
N LEU A 51 -4.10 23.69 -3.66
CA LEU A 51 -4.95 23.98 -2.50
C LEU A 51 -4.21 24.71 -1.36
N GLY A 52 -2.91 24.98 -1.50
CA GLY A 52 -2.10 25.68 -0.49
C GLY A 52 -1.56 24.78 0.64
N TYR A 53 -1.58 23.46 0.46
CA TYR A 53 -0.90 22.55 1.38
C TYR A 53 0.61 22.64 1.22
N GLN A 54 1.31 22.67 2.35
CA GLN A 54 2.77 22.60 2.42
C GLN A 54 3.17 21.23 2.93
N PHE A 55 4.01 20.53 2.18
CA PHE A 55 4.61 19.25 2.53
C PHE A 55 5.96 19.10 1.80
N GLU A 56 6.90 18.41 2.43
CA GLU A 56 8.13 18.02 1.77
C GLU A 56 7.84 16.90 0.77
N GLU A 57 8.39 16.99 -0.44
CA GLU A 57 8.36 15.87 -1.36
C GLU A 57 9.40 14.83 -0.93
N GLY A 58 9.02 13.55 -0.99
CA GLY A 58 9.98 12.47 -0.87
C GLY A 58 11.13 12.61 -1.86
N ASN A 59 12.36 12.73 -1.35
CA ASN A 59 13.54 12.50 -2.18
C ASN A 59 13.59 11.01 -2.57
N SER A 60 13.94 10.74 -3.83
CA SER A 60 14.07 9.37 -4.39
C SER A 60 14.97 8.42 -3.57
N ALA A 61 15.76 8.96 -2.63
CA ALA A 61 16.63 8.21 -1.72
C ALA A 61 15.87 7.44 -0.61
N ASN A 62 14.73 7.95 -0.11
CA ASN A 62 13.98 7.28 0.97
C ASN A 62 12.76 6.48 0.46
N GLY A 63 12.21 6.85 -0.71
CA GLY A 63 11.14 6.10 -1.37
C GLY A 63 9.77 6.20 -0.68
N ILE A 64 9.48 7.30 0.00
CA ILE A 64 8.17 7.62 0.64
C ILE A 64 7.68 8.96 0.09
N ASP A 65 6.47 9.02 -0.45
CA ASP A 65 5.92 10.23 -1.10
C ASP A 65 5.67 11.41 -0.15
N PHE A 66 5.18 11.15 1.07
CA PHE A 66 4.88 12.16 2.09
C PHE A 66 5.67 11.90 3.39
N PRO A 67 6.96 12.22 3.45
CA PRO A 67 7.84 11.90 4.58
C PRO A 67 7.35 12.46 5.92
N CYS A 68 6.83 13.68 5.95
CA CYS A 68 6.34 14.32 7.19
C CYS A 68 5.15 13.57 7.82
N LEU A 69 4.45 12.73 7.05
CA LEU A 69 3.33 11.92 7.50
C LEU A 69 3.69 10.44 7.63
N ALA A 70 4.90 10.04 7.20
CA ALA A 70 5.25 8.65 6.96
C ALA A 70 4.17 7.93 6.13
N VAL A 71 3.73 8.55 5.03
CA VAL A 71 2.75 7.98 4.10
C VAL A 71 3.39 7.85 2.72
N ASP A 72 3.32 6.66 2.17
CA ASP A 72 3.75 6.36 0.80
C ASP A 72 2.51 6.20 -0.09
N MET A 73 2.52 6.82 -1.25
CA MET A 73 1.44 6.73 -2.23
C MET A 73 1.69 5.54 -3.15
N LYS A 74 0.61 4.85 -3.49
CA LYS A 74 0.65 3.73 -4.42
C LYS A 74 -0.49 3.86 -5.40
N VAL A 75 -0.18 3.67 -6.67
CA VAL A 75 -1.17 3.70 -7.74
C VAL A 75 -1.13 2.36 -8.45
N THR A 76 -2.28 1.73 -8.62
CA THR A 76 -2.33 0.38 -9.18
C THR A 76 -3.60 0.15 -9.98
N SER A 77 -3.52 -0.72 -11.00
CA SER A 77 -4.68 -1.07 -11.80
C SER A 77 -5.57 -2.06 -11.06
N ILE A 78 -6.89 -1.89 -11.17
CA ILE A 78 -7.87 -2.87 -10.69
C ILE A 78 -7.70 -4.26 -11.32
N ARG A 79 -7.18 -4.33 -12.56
CA ARG A 79 -6.95 -5.61 -13.26
C ARG A 79 -5.78 -6.41 -12.67
N GLN A 80 -4.80 -5.72 -12.10
CA GLN A 80 -3.62 -6.34 -11.51
C GLN A 80 -3.12 -5.47 -10.35
N PRO A 81 -3.80 -5.51 -9.18
CA PRO A 81 -3.57 -4.58 -8.09
C PRO A 81 -2.29 -4.93 -7.32
N GLN A 82 -1.15 -4.58 -7.89
CA GLN A 82 0.17 -4.74 -7.28
C GLN A 82 1.11 -3.58 -7.60
N SER A 83 2.19 -3.48 -6.83
CA SER A 83 3.35 -2.65 -7.17
C SER A 83 4.64 -3.32 -6.69
N SER A 84 5.77 -2.85 -7.21
CA SER A 84 7.06 -3.14 -6.58
C SER A 84 7.10 -2.50 -5.19
N CYS A 85 7.91 -3.08 -4.31
CA CYS A 85 8.21 -2.51 -3.01
C CYS A 85 9.70 -2.66 -2.71
N PRO A 86 10.37 -1.61 -2.22
CA PRO A 86 11.72 -1.70 -1.71
C PRO A 86 11.69 -2.35 -0.32
N PHE A 87 11.21 -3.59 -0.24
CA PHE A 87 11.17 -4.37 0.98
C PHE A 87 12.61 -4.72 1.39
N ARG A 88 12.98 -4.40 2.63
CA ARG A 88 14.38 -4.37 3.08
C ARG A 88 14.74 -5.48 4.06
N SER A 89 13.77 -6.11 4.73
CA SER A 89 14.04 -7.15 5.73
C SER A 89 12.85 -8.06 6.04
N ALA A 90 13.11 -9.33 6.39
CA ALA A 90 12.08 -10.27 6.85
C ALA A 90 11.17 -9.71 7.96
N ARG A 91 11.72 -8.86 8.84
CA ARG A 91 10.98 -8.17 9.90
C ARG A 91 9.80 -7.37 9.35
N GLN A 92 9.93 -6.71 8.20
CA GLN A 92 8.84 -5.95 7.61
C GLN A 92 7.67 -6.84 7.14
N LYS A 93 7.92 -8.13 6.87
CA LYS A 93 6.86 -9.08 6.49
C LYS A 93 5.98 -9.38 7.71
N VAL A 94 6.57 -9.35 8.90
CA VAL A 94 5.93 -9.64 10.18
C VAL A 94 5.28 -8.40 10.80
N TYR A 95 5.99 -7.27 10.83
CA TYR A 95 5.58 -6.05 11.54
C TYR A 95 5.13 -4.90 10.65
N GLY A 96 5.23 -5.05 9.33
CA GLY A 96 4.86 -4.01 8.36
C GLY A 96 6.02 -3.14 7.92
N LEU A 97 5.73 -2.23 7.00
CA LEU A 97 6.71 -1.44 6.26
C LEU A 97 7.36 -0.35 7.12
N GLY A 98 6.73 0.03 8.22
CA GLY A 98 7.15 1.14 9.09
C GLY A 98 6.59 2.51 8.67
N TYR A 99 5.72 2.54 7.67
CA TYR A 99 5.01 3.71 7.17
C TYR A 99 3.63 3.28 6.67
N SER A 100 2.70 4.22 6.60
CA SER A 100 1.33 4.02 6.12
C SER A 100 1.28 4.08 4.58
N LEU A 101 0.25 3.52 3.98
CA LEU A 101 0.02 3.59 2.54
C LEU A 101 -1.26 4.36 2.23
N ILE A 102 -1.22 5.18 1.19
CA ILE A 102 -2.43 5.66 0.50
C ILE A 102 -2.45 5.10 -0.91
N ILE A 103 -3.43 4.26 -1.21
CA ILE A 103 -3.49 3.45 -2.43
C ILE A 103 -4.65 3.95 -3.29
N PHE A 104 -4.36 4.34 -4.52
CA PHE A 104 -5.36 4.61 -5.57
C PHE A 104 -5.45 3.42 -6.51
N VAL A 105 -6.65 2.88 -6.65
CA VAL A 105 -6.97 1.76 -7.53
C VAL A 105 -7.74 2.29 -8.71
N TYR A 106 -7.21 2.13 -9.92
CA TYR A 106 -7.82 2.69 -11.14
C TYR A 106 -8.20 1.62 -12.16
N GLY A 107 -9.30 1.86 -12.87
CA GLY A 107 -9.57 1.33 -14.19
C GLY A 107 -9.22 2.39 -15.24
N LYS A 108 -8.62 1.97 -16.36
CA LYS A 108 -8.33 2.87 -17.48
C LYS A 108 -9.14 2.45 -18.69
N THR A 109 -9.77 3.42 -19.34
CA THR A 109 -10.52 3.26 -20.59
C THR A 109 -10.11 4.32 -21.58
N ASP A 110 -9.88 3.93 -22.83
CA ASP A 110 -9.51 4.83 -23.90
C ASP A 110 -10.75 5.16 -24.74
N ASP A 111 -10.88 6.42 -25.11
CA ASP A 111 -11.88 6.93 -26.04
C ASP A 111 -11.19 7.26 -27.37
N GLU A 112 -11.50 6.45 -28.39
CA GLU A 112 -10.97 6.57 -29.74
C GLU A 112 -11.46 7.83 -30.48
N VAL A 113 -12.63 8.37 -30.12
CA VAL A 113 -13.23 9.53 -30.79
C VAL A 113 -12.53 10.81 -30.35
N THR A 114 -12.29 10.96 -29.05
CA THR A 114 -11.63 12.14 -28.49
C THR A 114 -10.11 11.98 -28.36
N HIS A 115 -9.58 10.78 -28.61
CA HIS A 115 -8.18 10.42 -28.38
C HIS A 115 -7.71 10.75 -26.95
N THR A 116 -8.54 10.39 -25.97
CA THR A 116 -8.25 10.59 -24.54
C THR A 116 -8.41 9.31 -23.76
N ALA A 117 -7.70 9.16 -22.65
CA ALA A 117 -7.99 8.13 -21.67
C ALA A 117 -8.68 8.72 -20.44
N ASN A 118 -9.60 7.96 -19.84
CA ASN A 118 -10.14 8.27 -18.52
C ASN A 118 -9.61 7.26 -17.50
N LEU A 119 -9.13 7.78 -16.36
CA LEU A 119 -8.77 6.98 -15.19
C LEU A 119 -9.94 6.97 -14.21
N ASN A 120 -10.80 5.96 -14.31
CA ASN A 120 -11.82 5.76 -13.31
C ASN A 120 -11.21 5.21 -12.02
N ILE A 121 -11.12 6.04 -10.98
CA ILE A 121 -10.69 5.61 -9.65
C ILE A 121 -11.81 4.78 -9.03
N ALA A 122 -11.55 3.48 -8.85
CA ALA A 122 -12.47 2.55 -8.22
C ALA A 122 -12.41 2.66 -6.69
N ASP A 123 -11.21 2.78 -6.13
CA ASP A 123 -11.00 2.90 -4.69
C ASP A 123 -9.83 3.84 -4.39
N ALA A 124 -9.97 4.61 -3.31
CA ALA A 124 -8.83 5.15 -2.58
C ALA A 124 -8.84 4.55 -1.17
N ILE A 125 -7.71 4.01 -0.73
CA ILE A 125 -7.63 3.25 0.52
C ILE A 125 -6.44 3.75 1.33
N PHE A 126 -6.65 3.98 2.62
CA PHE A 126 -5.56 4.27 3.55
C PHE A 126 -5.30 3.05 4.42
N VAL A 127 -4.03 2.62 4.51
CA VAL A 127 -3.58 1.55 5.38
C VAL A 127 -2.64 2.14 6.42
N ASP A 128 -3.01 2.06 7.69
CA ASP A 128 -2.17 2.52 8.79
C ASP A 128 -0.89 1.67 8.86
N ALA A 129 0.23 2.30 9.25
CA ALA A 129 1.56 1.70 9.22
C ALA A 129 1.65 0.33 9.91
N GLU A 130 0.96 0.17 11.03
CA GLU A 130 0.97 -1.06 11.84
C GLU A 130 0.23 -2.24 11.16
N HIS A 131 -0.55 -1.95 10.11
CA HIS A 131 -1.37 -2.93 9.38
C HIS A 131 -0.81 -3.23 7.98
N THR A 132 0.40 -2.76 7.68
CA THR A 132 1.10 -2.99 6.41
C THR A 132 1.91 -4.29 6.37
N ALA A 133 1.82 -5.15 7.40
CA ALA A 133 2.46 -6.47 7.39
C ALA A 133 1.79 -7.42 6.38
N ASP A 134 2.45 -8.55 6.09
CA ASP A 134 1.85 -9.62 5.30
C ASP A 134 0.74 -10.31 6.09
N PHE A 135 -0.43 -10.45 5.48
CA PHE A 135 -1.60 -11.00 6.14
C PHE A 135 -1.40 -12.44 6.62
N GLN A 136 -0.88 -13.31 5.76
CA GLN A 136 -0.76 -14.74 6.09
C GLN A 136 0.34 -14.95 7.13
N MET A 137 1.44 -14.21 7.01
CA MET A 137 2.54 -14.22 7.98
C MET A 137 2.05 -13.77 9.36
N SER A 138 1.49 -12.56 9.45
CA SER A 138 1.03 -12.01 10.74
C SER A 138 -0.10 -12.83 11.34
N LYS A 139 -1.05 -13.33 10.53
CA LYS A 139 -2.11 -14.20 11.00
C LYS A 139 -1.56 -15.49 11.60
N GLY A 140 -0.72 -16.21 10.87
CA GLY A 140 -0.16 -17.48 11.35
C GLY A 140 0.65 -17.33 12.64
N LEU A 141 1.46 -16.27 12.75
CA LEU A 141 2.20 -15.98 13.98
C LEU A 141 1.29 -15.68 15.17
N ARG A 142 0.25 -14.86 14.95
CA ARG A 142 -0.73 -14.57 16.01
C ARG A 142 -1.48 -15.82 16.43
N ASP A 143 -1.87 -16.67 15.48
CA ASP A 143 -2.60 -17.92 15.75
C ASP A 143 -1.72 -18.89 16.57
N ILE A 144 -0.42 -18.99 16.28
CA ILE A 144 0.53 -19.80 17.09
C ILE A 144 0.58 -19.27 18.53
N LEU A 145 0.76 -17.96 18.70
CA LEU A 145 0.82 -17.34 20.03
C LEU A 145 -0.51 -17.45 20.81
N GLU A 146 -1.65 -17.45 20.12
CA GLU A 146 -2.98 -17.62 20.73
C GLU A 146 -3.24 -19.05 21.19
N ASN A 147 -2.51 -20.03 20.66
CA ASN A 147 -2.62 -21.44 21.01
C ASN A 147 -1.46 -21.91 21.91
N ASP A 148 -0.91 -21.00 22.73
CA ASP A 148 0.23 -21.25 23.64
C ASP A 148 1.48 -21.84 22.95
N GLY A 149 1.64 -21.54 21.65
CA GLY A 149 2.81 -21.95 20.87
C GLY A 149 4.09 -21.34 21.41
N ASN A 150 5.16 -22.13 21.39
CA ASN A 150 6.44 -21.77 21.95
C ASN A 150 7.43 -21.34 20.85
N ARG A 151 8.69 -21.16 21.26
CA ARG A 151 9.79 -20.75 20.38
C ARG A 151 9.97 -21.68 19.18
N ASP A 152 9.91 -22.99 19.40
CA ASP A 152 10.17 -24.00 18.36
C ASP A 152 9.06 -24.00 17.31
N ASP A 153 7.80 -23.76 17.72
CA ASP A 153 6.66 -23.62 16.81
C ASP A 153 6.83 -22.39 15.89
N LEU A 154 7.30 -21.27 16.43
CA LEU A 154 7.58 -20.06 15.65
C LEU A 154 8.75 -20.26 14.68
N VAL A 155 9.83 -20.92 15.12
CA VAL A 155 10.97 -21.26 14.26
C VAL A 155 10.53 -22.16 13.12
N ALA A 156 9.75 -23.21 13.40
CA ALA A 156 9.23 -24.12 12.40
C ALA A 156 8.37 -23.37 11.37
N PHE A 157 7.41 -22.56 11.83
CA PHE A 157 6.54 -21.78 10.95
C PHE A 157 7.32 -20.82 10.04
N LEU A 158 8.25 -20.04 10.59
CA LEU A 158 9.02 -19.06 9.82
C LEU A 158 9.95 -19.75 8.80
N SER A 159 10.50 -20.91 9.16
CA SER A 159 11.34 -21.73 8.28
C SER A 159 10.53 -22.28 7.10
N GLU A 160 9.32 -22.80 7.34
CA GLU A 160 8.42 -23.26 6.28
C GLU A 160 8.02 -22.15 5.30
N LYS A 161 7.91 -20.90 5.79
CA LYS A 161 7.59 -19.75 4.95
C LYS A 161 8.77 -19.25 4.11
N ASN A 162 9.94 -19.87 4.20
CA ASN A 162 11.13 -19.54 3.41
C ASN A 162 11.43 -18.03 3.40
N LEU A 163 11.42 -17.42 4.59
CA LEU A 163 11.83 -16.03 4.76
C LEU A 163 13.32 -15.91 4.42
N PRO A 164 13.74 -14.90 3.62
CA PRO A 164 15.15 -14.67 3.34
C PRO A 164 15.80 -13.96 4.54
N VAL A 165 16.04 -14.74 5.59
CA VAL A 165 16.70 -14.34 6.83
C VAL A 165 17.70 -15.43 7.18
N ASP A 166 18.86 -15.04 7.70
CA ASP A 166 19.84 -15.98 8.23
C ASP A 166 19.42 -16.52 9.61
N GLU A 167 20.15 -17.49 10.13
CA GLU A 167 19.82 -18.11 11.42
C GLU A 167 19.81 -17.10 12.57
N ILE A 168 20.76 -16.15 12.58
CA ILE A 168 20.87 -15.11 13.62
C ILE A 168 19.69 -14.14 13.55
N GLY A 169 19.31 -13.71 12.35
CA GLY A 169 18.16 -12.84 12.14
C GLY A 169 16.85 -13.55 12.43
N LEU A 170 16.75 -14.85 12.16
CA LEU A 170 15.59 -15.67 12.50
C LEU A 170 15.41 -15.76 14.02
N ASP A 171 16.50 -16.05 14.74
CA ASP A 171 16.55 -16.14 16.20
C ASP A 171 16.10 -14.83 16.87
N SER A 172 16.63 -13.71 16.35
CA SER A 172 16.27 -12.36 16.81
C SER A 172 14.80 -12.05 16.54
N LEU A 173 14.29 -12.42 15.36
CA LEU A 173 12.90 -12.20 14.97
C LEU A 173 11.92 -13.02 15.82
N VAL A 174 12.24 -14.29 16.10
CA VAL A 174 11.44 -15.16 16.98
C VAL A 174 11.39 -14.60 18.40
N THR A 175 12.53 -14.17 18.94
CA THR A 175 12.61 -13.53 20.25
C THR A 175 11.75 -12.28 20.29
N GLU A 176 11.80 -11.45 19.25
CA GLU A 176 10.96 -10.25 19.14
C GLU A 176 9.47 -10.61 19.09
N ILE A 177 9.06 -11.62 18.32
CA ILE A 177 7.66 -12.06 18.20
C ILE A 177 7.09 -12.55 19.53
N LEU A 178 7.88 -13.27 20.32
CA LEU A 178 7.47 -13.74 21.66
C LEU A 178 7.26 -12.58 22.63
N GLN A 179 8.08 -11.52 22.54
CA GLN A 179 7.99 -10.34 23.39
C GLN A 179 6.90 -9.38 22.92
N ASN A 180 6.74 -9.24 21.60
CA ASN A 180 5.91 -8.25 20.94
C ASN A 180 5.06 -8.94 19.88
N LYS A 181 3.89 -9.43 20.28
CA LYS A 181 2.93 -10.04 19.35
C LYS A 181 2.63 -9.08 18.17
N PRO A 182 2.82 -9.51 16.90
CA PRO A 182 2.58 -8.64 15.75
C PRO A 182 1.09 -8.31 15.57
N LYS A 183 0.80 -7.11 15.05
CA LYS A 183 -0.56 -6.74 14.61
C LYS A 183 -0.90 -7.47 13.31
N GLN A 184 -2.21 -7.61 13.04
CA GLN A 184 -2.69 -8.21 11.80
C GLN A 184 -2.40 -7.27 10.63
N GLY A 185 -1.55 -7.71 9.72
CA GLY A 185 -1.32 -7.04 8.44
C GLY A 185 -2.39 -7.38 7.41
N TYR A 186 -2.56 -6.53 6.39
CA TYR A 186 -3.52 -6.75 5.31
C TYR A 186 -2.90 -6.78 3.91
N LEU A 187 -1.61 -6.47 3.78
CA LEU A 187 -0.91 -6.64 2.51
C LEU A 187 -0.66 -8.12 2.22
N THR A 188 -0.50 -8.44 0.94
CA THR A 188 0.10 -9.71 0.54
C THR A 188 1.46 -9.39 -0.07
N ILE A 189 2.51 -9.96 0.51
CA ILE A 189 3.90 -9.62 0.20
C ILE A 189 4.53 -10.86 -0.44
N SER A 190 5.00 -10.77 -1.69
CA SER A 190 5.58 -11.94 -2.38
C SER A 190 7.01 -12.21 -1.95
N ASN A 191 7.36 -13.46 -1.63
CA ASN A 191 8.74 -13.89 -1.45
C ASN A 191 9.40 -14.09 -2.83
N ALA A 192 9.90 -13.03 -3.45
CA ALA A 192 10.61 -13.08 -4.73
C ALA A 192 11.86 -12.20 -4.67
N LEU A 193 12.81 -12.40 -5.61
CA LEU A 193 14.04 -11.60 -5.74
C LEU A 193 13.77 -10.08 -5.74
N GLN A 194 12.59 -9.67 -6.20
CA GLN A 194 12.04 -8.32 -6.03
C GLN A 194 10.65 -8.44 -5.41
N TRP A 195 10.55 -8.07 -4.13
CA TRP A 195 9.30 -8.12 -3.38
C TRP A 195 8.24 -7.23 -4.03
N ARG A 196 7.01 -7.75 -4.10
CA ARG A 196 5.83 -7.01 -4.57
C ARG A 196 4.77 -6.98 -3.50
N LEU A 197 4.10 -5.84 -3.40
CA LEU A 197 2.88 -5.69 -2.61
C LEU A 197 1.71 -5.98 -3.52
N GLN A 198 0.82 -6.84 -3.07
CA GLN A 198 -0.46 -7.10 -3.70
C GLN A 198 -1.57 -6.55 -2.80
N TYR A 199 -2.49 -5.82 -3.42
CA TYR A 199 -3.49 -5.01 -2.73
C TYR A 199 -4.88 -5.61 -2.72
N SER A 200 -5.12 -6.75 -3.39
CA SER A 200 -6.45 -7.38 -3.49
C SER A 200 -7.14 -7.52 -2.13
N ARG A 201 -6.39 -7.94 -1.11
CA ARG A 201 -6.92 -8.10 0.25
C ARG A 201 -7.20 -6.76 0.94
N VAL A 202 -6.35 -5.76 0.74
CA VAL A 202 -6.58 -4.40 1.25
C VAL A 202 -7.85 -3.81 0.64
N ILE A 203 -8.05 -4.00 -0.67
CA ILE A 203 -9.26 -3.60 -1.38
C ILE A 203 -10.50 -4.28 -0.78
N GLU A 204 -10.46 -5.59 -0.58
CA GLU A 204 -11.56 -6.36 0.02
C GLU A 204 -11.90 -5.90 1.45
N LYS A 205 -10.88 -5.59 2.26
CA LYS A 205 -11.04 -5.27 3.69
C LYS A 205 -11.23 -3.78 3.98
N ALA A 206 -11.07 -2.90 3.00
CA ALA A 206 -11.18 -1.45 3.20
C ALA A 206 -12.51 -1.04 3.83
N GLY A 207 -12.47 -0.37 4.97
CA GLY A 207 -13.63 0.08 5.74
C GLY A 207 -14.29 -0.98 6.62
N ASN A 208 -13.83 -2.23 6.57
CA ASN A 208 -14.41 -3.36 7.31
C ASN A 208 -13.55 -3.84 8.48
N VAL A 209 -12.31 -3.36 8.57
CA VAL A 209 -11.33 -3.76 9.59
C VAL A 209 -10.59 -2.56 10.13
N GLU A 210 -10.05 -2.69 11.33
CA GLU A 210 -9.17 -1.68 11.93
C GLU A 210 -7.93 -1.44 11.05
N GLY A 211 -7.53 -0.17 10.92
CA GLY A 211 -6.32 0.21 10.21
C GLY A 211 -6.39 0.17 8.68
N VAL A 212 -7.50 -0.26 8.07
CA VAL A 212 -7.72 -0.23 6.62
C VAL A 212 -8.96 0.58 6.31
N ARG A 213 -8.77 1.85 5.96
CA ARG A 213 -9.85 2.82 5.74
C ARG A 213 -10.21 2.93 4.27
N ALA A 214 -11.49 2.75 3.94
CA ALA A 214 -12.02 3.13 2.64
C ALA A 214 -12.14 4.66 2.57
N VAL A 215 -11.22 5.32 1.87
CA VAL A 215 -11.17 6.78 1.72
C VAL A 215 -12.12 7.24 0.62
N TYR A 216 -12.17 6.49 -0.48
CA TYR A 216 -13.09 6.73 -1.58
C TYR A 216 -13.52 5.40 -2.18
N ARG A 217 -14.78 5.31 -2.59
CA ARG A 217 -15.30 4.23 -3.42
C ARG A 217 -16.01 4.85 -4.60
N GLY A 218 -15.48 4.62 -5.79
CA GLY A 218 -16.11 5.02 -7.04
C GLY A 218 -17.38 4.22 -7.27
N GLN A 219 -18.27 4.77 -8.10
CA GLN A 219 -19.41 4.01 -8.58
C GLN A 219 -18.89 2.95 -9.56
N THR A 220 -19.27 1.69 -9.33
CA THR A 220 -18.97 0.59 -10.25
C THR A 220 -19.53 0.94 -11.62
N VAL A 221 -18.66 0.96 -12.65
CA VAL A 221 -19.08 1.01 -14.05
C VAL A 221 -19.39 -0.41 -14.50
#